data_AF-A0A6I3N078-F1
#
_entry.id   AF-A0A6I3N078-F1
#
_cell.length_a   1.000
_cell.length_b   1.000
_cell.length_c   1.000
_cell.angle_alpha   90.00
_cell.angle_beta   90.00
_cell.angle_gamma   90.00
#
_symmetry.space_group_name_H-M   'P 1'
#
loop_
_entity.id
_entity.type
_entity.pdbx_description
1 polymer ?
#
loop_
_entity_poly.entity_id
_entity_poly.type
_entity_poly.pdbx_seq_one_letter_code
_entity_poly.pdbx_strand_id
1 'polypeptide(L)'
;MTKFLTLKHWQLFGLLLGLPVIFQFFMESTNSSNDPTGEFKVYPILIVLYMGLFLGWFYSLGSNLHKKLPETVNMNLNKFKLFLLIPAVYMLFFSVYIYSVFATNTVTNSAIFGIVFPLHLFSMFCIFYCLYFISKELKTVEWQKPVTFSDFAGEFFLIWFFPIGIWIIQPRINKLFEDKTKDKTECKSSTI
;
A
#
# COMPACT_ATOMS: atom_id res chain seq x y z
N MET A 1 -12.04 -4.17 6.96
CA MET A 1 -11.96 -2.86 6.28
C MET A 1 -12.22 -3.03 4.78
N THR A 2 -13.49 -3.03 4.36
CA THR A 2 -13.88 -3.08 2.94
C THR A 2 -13.94 -1.70 2.30
N LYS A 3 -13.94 -0.62 3.09
CA LYS A 3 -14.11 0.76 2.61
C LYS A 3 -13.09 1.16 1.53
N PHE A 4 -11.82 0.74 1.64
CA PHE A 4 -10.79 1.01 0.62
C PHE A 4 -11.10 0.36 -0.73
N LEU A 5 -11.80 -0.78 -0.73
CA LEU A 5 -12.12 -1.56 -1.93
C LEU A 5 -13.35 -1.04 -2.66
N THR A 6 -14.13 -0.17 -2.01
CA THR A 6 -15.33 0.44 -2.60
C THR A 6 -15.09 1.89 -3.02
N LEU A 7 -13.88 2.42 -2.79
CA LEU A 7 -13.53 3.77 -3.24
C LEU A 7 -13.43 3.83 -4.76
N LYS A 8 -13.86 4.96 -5.34
CA LYS A 8 -13.58 5.24 -6.75
C LYS A 8 -12.07 5.40 -6.95
N HIS A 9 -11.56 5.01 -8.11
CA HIS A 9 -10.14 5.17 -8.48
C HIS A 9 -9.63 6.59 -8.22
N TRP A 10 -10.42 7.63 -8.51
CA TRP A 10 -10.06 9.02 -8.22
C TRP A 10 -9.95 9.33 -6.73
N GLN A 11 -10.84 8.78 -5.90
CA GLN A 11 -10.81 9.00 -4.45
C GLN A 11 -9.57 8.33 -3.84
N LEU A 12 -9.27 7.10 -4.27
CA LEU A 12 -8.08 6.39 -3.81
C LEU A 12 -6.79 7.06 -4.31
N PHE A 13 -6.78 7.53 -5.57
CA PHE A 13 -5.67 8.31 -6.13
C PHE A 13 -5.46 9.62 -5.36
N GLY A 14 -6.53 10.37 -5.08
CA GLY A 14 -6.45 11.61 -4.29
C GLY A 14 -5.95 11.35 -2.86
N LEU A 15 -6.37 10.24 -2.25
CA LEU A 15 -5.93 9.87 -0.90
C LEU A 15 -4.46 9.43 -0.85
N LEU A 16 -4.04 8.57 -1.78
CA LEU A 16 -2.69 8.01 -1.80
C LEU A 16 -1.68 8.96 -2.43
N LEU A 17 -2.00 9.67 -3.52
CA LEU A 17 -1.06 10.57 -4.18
C LEU A 17 -1.37 12.04 -3.94
N GLY A 18 -2.63 12.44 -4.12
CA GLY A 18 -3.03 13.85 -4.10
C GLY A 18 -2.72 14.51 -2.76
N LEU A 19 -3.07 13.86 -1.65
CA LEU A 19 -2.88 14.42 -0.31
C LEU A 19 -1.39 14.60 0.05
N PRO A 20 -0.50 13.61 -0.13
CA PRO A 20 0.93 13.82 0.09
C PRO A 20 1.52 14.92 -0.79
N VAL A 21 1.15 14.96 -2.08
CA VAL A 21 1.68 15.95 -3.03
C VAL A 21 1.22 17.37 -2.68
N ILE A 22 -0.08 17.56 -2.43
CA ILE A 22 -0.63 18.86 -2.02
C ILE A 22 -0.01 19.31 -0.71
N PHE A 23 0.13 18.40 0.26
CA PHE A 23 0.76 18.72 1.53
C PHE A 23 2.22 19.12 1.36
N GLN A 24 2.97 18.41 0.51
CA GLN A 24 4.37 18.74 0.22
C GLN A 24 4.51 20.13 -0.41
N PHE A 25 3.70 20.46 -1.42
CA PHE A 25 3.70 21.80 -2.01
C PHE A 25 3.27 22.88 -1.02
N PHE A 26 2.29 22.58 -0.17
CA PHE A 26 1.85 23.51 0.86
C PHE A 26 2.98 23.81 1.85
N MET A 27 3.66 22.79 2.36
CA MET A 27 4.81 22.96 3.25
C MET A 27 5.86 23.85 2.61
N GLU A 28 6.32 23.51 1.39
CA GLU A 28 7.30 24.31 0.63
C GLU A 28 6.87 25.78 0.48
N SER A 29 5.57 26.03 0.19
CA SER A 29 5.05 27.38 0.01
C SER A 29 5.00 28.21 1.30
N THR A 30 4.87 27.56 2.46
CA THR A 30 4.79 28.22 3.76
C THR A 30 6.17 28.53 4.36
N ASN A 31 7.24 27.95 3.80
CA ASN A 31 8.61 28.16 4.25
C ASN A 31 9.16 29.50 3.74
N SER A 32 8.50 30.59 4.13
CA SER A 32 8.94 31.97 3.89
C SER A 32 10.08 32.39 4.85
N SER A 33 10.33 31.59 5.91
CA SER A 33 11.47 31.71 6.80
C SER A 33 12.57 30.75 6.37
N ASN A 34 13.81 31.21 6.24
CA ASN A 34 15.02 30.41 5.97
C ASN A 34 15.40 29.44 7.13
N ASP A 35 14.42 28.94 7.90
CA ASP A 35 14.63 27.97 8.98
C ASP A 35 14.23 26.56 8.52
N PRO A 36 15.17 25.79 7.94
CA PRO A 36 14.91 24.45 7.44
C PRO A 36 14.56 23.45 8.55
N THR A 37 14.70 23.80 9.84
CA THR A 37 14.49 22.84 10.94
C THR A 37 13.02 22.49 11.20
N GLY A 38 12.07 23.35 10.82
CA GLY A 38 10.64 23.09 10.98
C GLY A 38 10.12 22.00 10.05
N GLU A 39 10.56 22.01 8.79
CA GLU A 39 10.15 21.07 7.74
C GLU A 39 10.58 19.63 8.06
N PHE A 40 11.81 19.47 8.55
CA PHE A 40 12.37 18.17 8.88
C PHE A 40 11.67 17.48 10.07
N LYS A 41 10.96 18.23 10.92
CA LYS A 41 10.17 17.65 12.02
C LYS A 41 8.85 17.05 11.54
N VAL A 42 8.25 17.64 10.50
CA VAL A 42 6.96 17.20 9.96
C VAL A 42 7.13 16.05 8.98
N TYR A 43 8.25 16.02 8.24
CA TYR A 43 8.52 15.03 7.20
C TYR A 43 8.40 13.55 7.65
N PRO A 44 8.95 13.12 8.81
CA PRO A 44 8.79 11.74 9.29
C PRO A 44 7.33 11.36 9.56
N ILE A 45 6.51 12.30 10.06
CA ILE A 45 5.10 12.08 10.34
C ILE A 45 4.35 11.82 9.02
N LEU A 46 4.67 12.58 7.97
CA LEU A 46 4.09 12.39 6.64
C LEU A 46 4.47 11.04 6.04
N ILE A 47 5.74 10.64 6.16
CA ILE A 47 6.20 9.32 5.69
C ILE A 47 5.39 8.21 6.37
N VAL A 48 5.23 8.27 7.69
CA VAL A 48 4.45 7.27 8.44
C VAL A 48 2.99 7.26 8.00
N LEU A 49 2.38 8.44 7.82
CA LEU A 49 0.99 8.55 7.37
C LEU A 49 0.80 7.97 5.97
N TYR A 50 1.64 8.37 5.01
CA TYR A 50 1.60 7.92 3.62
C TYR A 50 1.83 6.41 3.52
N MET A 51 2.88 5.89 4.16
CA MET A 51 3.17 4.46 4.16
C MET A 51 2.09 3.67 4.91
N GLY A 52 1.53 4.21 5.98
CA GLY A 52 0.41 3.60 6.70
C GLY A 52 -0.83 3.46 5.80
N LEU A 53 -1.16 4.49 5.02
CA LEU A 53 -2.25 4.44 4.04
C LEU A 53 -1.96 3.43 2.93
N PHE A 54 -0.75 3.42 2.38
CA PHE A 54 -0.34 2.51 1.31
C PHE A 54 -0.35 1.04 1.76
N LEU A 55 0.24 0.74 2.92
CA LEU A 55 0.22 -0.60 3.51
C LEU A 55 -1.19 -1.01 3.96
N GLY A 56 -2.00 -0.07 4.44
CA GLY A 56 -3.41 -0.29 4.74
C GLY A 56 -4.22 -0.68 3.49
N TRP A 57 -3.95 -0.04 2.36
CA TRP A 57 -4.52 -0.41 1.06
C TRP A 57 -4.08 -1.84 0.65
N PHE A 58 -2.78 -2.16 0.74
CA PHE A 58 -2.27 -3.50 0.46
C PHE A 58 -2.92 -4.57 1.35
N TYR A 59 -3.01 -4.30 2.65
CA TYR A 59 -3.67 -5.19 3.60
C TYR A 59 -5.12 -5.45 3.22
N SER A 60 -5.83 -4.38 2.83
CA SER A 60 -7.22 -4.46 2.38
C SER A 60 -7.34 -5.31 1.11
N LEU A 61 -6.47 -5.10 0.12
CA LEU A 61 -6.45 -5.90 -1.10
C LEU A 61 -6.22 -7.38 -0.80
N GLY A 62 -5.07 -7.72 -0.20
CA GLY A 62 -4.70 -9.10 0.06
C GLY A 62 -5.74 -9.81 0.94
N SER A 63 -6.16 -9.22 2.05
CA SER A 63 -7.10 -9.91 2.96
C SER A 63 -8.50 -10.13 2.40
N ASN A 64 -8.94 -9.31 1.44
CA ASN A 64 -10.30 -9.43 0.88
C ASN A 64 -10.32 -10.18 -0.45
N LEU A 65 -9.28 -10.07 -1.28
CA LEU A 65 -9.12 -10.91 -2.47
C LEU A 65 -8.90 -12.37 -2.06
N HIS A 66 -8.10 -12.62 -1.01
CA HIS A 66 -7.90 -13.95 -0.45
C HIS A 66 -9.21 -14.70 -0.14
N LYS A 67 -10.23 -13.99 0.35
CA LYS A 67 -11.55 -14.56 0.68
C LYS A 67 -12.40 -14.94 -0.54
N LYS A 68 -11.96 -14.55 -1.75
CA LYS A 68 -12.63 -14.82 -3.02
C LYS A 68 -11.85 -15.80 -3.89
N LEU A 69 -10.75 -16.35 -3.36
CA LEU A 69 -9.98 -17.36 -4.06
C LEU A 69 -10.81 -18.65 -4.25
N PRO A 70 -10.68 -19.32 -5.40
CA PRO A 70 -11.26 -20.64 -5.60
C PRO A 70 -10.56 -21.67 -4.70
N GLU A 71 -11.28 -22.72 -4.29
CA GLU A 71 -10.77 -23.78 -3.41
C GLU A 71 -9.53 -24.51 -3.99
N THR A 72 -9.37 -24.45 -5.31
CA THR A 72 -8.24 -25.05 -6.04
C THR A 72 -6.91 -24.31 -5.83
N VAL A 73 -6.93 -23.09 -5.27
CA VAL A 73 -5.74 -22.26 -5.09
C VAL A 73 -5.54 -21.91 -3.62
N ASN A 74 -4.49 -22.46 -3.02
CA ASN A 74 -4.08 -22.14 -1.66
C ASN A 74 -2.89 -21.17 -1.64
N MET A 75 -3.09 -20.01 -1.01
CA MET A 75 -2.05 -18.99 -0.80
C MET A 75 -1.90 -18.71 0.69
N ASN A 76 -0.67 -18.47 1.16
CA ASN A 76 -0.43 -18.27 2.59
C ASN A 76 -0.65 -16.81 3.01
N LEU A 77 -1.86 -16.50 3.49
CA LEU A 77 -2.21 -15.17 3.97
C LEU A 77 -1.38 -14.71 5.18
N ASN A 78 -0.95 -15.64 6.05
CA ASN A 78 -0.13 -15.30 7.21
C ASN A 78 1.27 -14.85 6.79
N LYS A 79 1.86 -15.51 5.77
CA LYS A 79 3.12 -15.07 5.17
C LYS A 79 2.98 -13.68 4.54
N PHE A 80 1.88 -13.41 3.84
CA PHE A 80 1.58 -12.06 3.34
C PHE A 80 1.51 -11.02 4.45
N LYS A 81 0.77 -11.28 5.54
CA LYS A 81 0.65 -10.35 6.67
C LYS A 81 2.00 -10.09 7.35
N LEU A 82 2.82 -11.13 7.52
CA LEU A 82 4.17 -11.00 8.08
C LEU A 82 5.06 -10.13 7.18
N PHE A 83 5.05 -10.37 5.87
CA PHE A 83 5.82 -9.61 4.89
C PHE A 83 5.30 -8.17 4.75
N LEU A 84 4.03 -7.91 5.02
CA LEU A 84 3.48 -6.55 5.06
C LEU A 84 3.87 -5.81 6.35
N LEU A 85 4.02 -6.53 7.46
CA LEU A 85 4.39 -5.97 8.77
C LEU A 85 5.85 -5.53 8.82
N ILE A 86 6.76 -6.28 8.19
CA ILE A 86 8.20 -5.96 8.18
C ILE A 86 8.48 -4.54 7.66
N PRO A 87 7.98 -4.12 6.47
CA PRO A 87 8.09 -2.74 6.01
C PRO A 87 7.42 -1.73 6.95
N ALA A 88 6.26 -2.05 7.53
CA ALA A 88 5.60 -1.15 8.47
C ALA A 88 6.51 -0.83 9.68
N VAL A 89 7.09 -1.86 10.29
CA VAL A 89 7.99 -1.74 11.43
C VAL A 89 9.28 -1.01 11.04
N TYR A 90 9.88 -1.39 9.90
CA TYR A 90 11.06 -0.73 9.37
C TYR A 90 10.83 0.77 9.15
N MET A 91 9.70 1.16 8.55
CA MET A 91 9.37 2.57 8.31
C MET A 91 9.21 3.38 9.60
N LEU A 92 8.67 2.78 10.66
CA LEU A 92 8.57 3.44 11.97
C LEU A 92 9.96 3.70 12.55
N PHE A 93 10.85 2.69 12.57
CA PHE A 93 12.23 2.86 13.04
C PHE A 93 12.99 3.88 12.20
N PHE A 94 12.84 3.82 10.88
CA PHE A 94 13.48 4.77 9.96
C PHE A 94 12.98 6.19 10.20
N SER A 95 11.69 6.39 10.45
CA SER A 95 11.11 7.71 10.71
C SER A 95 11.63 8.32 12.03
N VAL A 96 11.76 7.52 13.08
CA VAL A 96 12.36 7.96 14.36
C VAL A 96 13.84 8.29 14.17
N TYR A 97 14.57 7.48 13.40
CA TYR A 97 15.98 7.73 13.09
C TYR A 97 16.17 9.03 12.29
N ILE A 98 15.37 9.27 11.26
CA ILE A 98 15.41 10.51 10.48
C ILE A 98 15.09 11.72 11.37
N TYR A 99 14.04 11.62 12.19
CA TYR A 99 13.71 12.69 13.13
C TYR A 99 14.87 13.00 14.08
N SER A 100 15.54 11.99 14.65
CA SER A 100 16.63 12.20 15.60
C SER A 100 17.84 12.86 14.93
N VAL A 101 18.21 12.44 13.72
CA VAL A 101 19.32 13.04 12.95
C VAL A 101 19.09 14.53 12.74
N PHE A 102 17.91 14.92 12.25
CA PHE A 102 17.59 16.31 11.97
C PHE A 102 17.35 17.15 13.22
N ALA A 103 16.70 16.60 14.25
CA ALA A 103 16.39 17.35 15.47
C ALA A 103 17.63 17.64 16.32
N THR A 104 18.65 16.78 16.28
CA THR A 104 19.86 16.89 17.11
C THR A 104 21.08 17.40 16.34
N ASN A 105 20.94 17.67 15.03
CA ASN A 105 22.07 17.96 14.13
C ASN A 105 23.21 16.94 14.28
N THR A 106 22.87 15.67 14.53
CA THR A 106 23.88 14.63 14.75
C THR A 106 24.53 14.23 13.45
N VAL A 107 25.87 14.22 13.44
CA VAL A 107 26.64 13.68 12.31
C VAL A 107 26.39 12.18 12.25
N THR A 108 25.81 11.71 11.15
CA THR A 108 25.55 10.28 10.94
C THR A 108 26.86 9.52 10.77
N ASN A 109 27.07 8.49 11.58
CA ASN A 109 28.19 7.57 11.42
C ASN A 109 28.02 6.72 10.16
N SER A 110 29.05 6.62 9.31
CA SER A 110 29.05 5.78 8.10
C SER A 110 28.77 4.29 8.40
N ALA A 111 29.06 3.82 9.61
CA ALA A 111 28.73 2.45 10.05
C ALA A 111 27.22 2.18 10.11
N ILE A 112 26.39 3.20 10.37
CA ILE A 112 24.93 3.06 10.42
C ILE A 112 24.39 2.73 9.02
N PHE A 113 25.02 3.28 7.97
CA PHE A 113 24.67 2.97 6.58
C PHE A 113 24.79 1.46 6.29
N GLY A 114 25.82 0.80 6.83
CA GLY A 114 26.04 -0.65 6.68
C GLY A 114 24.92 -1.51 7.27
N ILE A 115 24.11 -0.99 8.19
CA ILE A 115 22.96 -1.68 8.80
C ILE A 115 21.66 -1.27 8.10
N VAL A 116 21.47 0.03 7.87
CA VAL A 116 20.24 0.57 7.27
C VAL A 116 20.06 0.08 5.83
N PHE A 117 21.15 0.00 5.05
CA PHE A 117 21.06 -0.36 3.64
C PHE A 117 20.57 -1.81 3.41
N PRO A 118 21.14 -2.86 4.04
CA PRO A 118 20.60 -4.22 3.94
C PRO A 118 19.16 -4.34 4.46
N LEU A 119 18.84 -3.65 5.57
CA LEU A 119 17.49 -3.66 6.14
C LEU A 119 16.47 -3.03 5.19
N HIS A 120 16.86 -1.94 4.50
CA HIS A 120 16.06 -1.32 3.45
C HIS A 120 15.82 -2.25 2.28
N LEU A 121 16.87 -2.91 1.77
CA LEU A 121 16.75 -3.89 0.68
C LEU A 121 15.85 -5.07 1.05
N PHE A 122 15.95 -5.56 2.28
CA PHE A 122 15.04 -6.60 2.78
C PHE A 122 13.59 -6.11 2.85
N SER A 123 13.36 -4.87 3.32
CA SER A 123 12.04 -4.25 3.31
C SER A 123 11.47 -4.13 1.88
N MET A 124 12.29 -3.71 0.91
CA MET A 124 11.90 -3.69 -0.50
C MET A 124 11.51 -5.08 -1.01
N PHE A 125 12.31 -6.10 -0.71
CA PHE A 125 11.98 -7.49 -1.05
C PHE A 125 10.62 -7.91 -0.47
N CYS A 126 10.31 -7.52 0.77
CA CYS A 126 9.01 -7.79 1.37
C CYS A 126 7.86 -7.10 0.62
N ILE A 127 8.02 -5.84 0.19
CA ILE A 127 7.03 -5.13 -0.64
C ILE A 127 6.84 -5.82 -1.99
N PHE A 128 7.90 -6.27 -2.65
CA PHE A 128 7.81 -7.03 -3.90
C PHE A 128 7.04 -8.33 -3.74
N TYR A 129 7.21 -9.04 -2.62
CA TYR A 129 6.39 -10.21 -2.31
C TYR A 129 4.91 -9.83 -2.13
N CYS A 130 4.60 -8.72 -1.45
CA CYS A 130 3.23 -8.25 -1.33
C CYS A 130 2.60 -7.87 -2.67
N LEU A 131 3.36 -7.23 -3.57
CA LEU A 131 2.94 -6.95 -4.95
C LEU A 131 2.62 -8.24 -5.70
N TYR A 132 3.52 -9.23 -5.64
CA TYR A 132 3.30 -10.56 -6.23
C TYR A 132 2.03 -11.22 -5.68
N PHE A 133 1.86 -11.21 -4.36
CA PHE A 133 0.74 -11.83 -3.69
C PHE A 133 -0.59 -11.21 -4.15
N ILE A 134 -0.72 -9.89 -4.09
CA ILE A 134 -1.93 -9.17 -4.47
C ILE A 134 -2.25 -9.33 -5.96
N SER A 135 -1.25 -9.23 -6.83
CA SER A 135 -1.44 -9.34 -8.29
C SER A 135 -1.92 -10.74 -8.68
N LYS A 136 -1.30 -11.76 -8.09
CA LYS A 136 -1.70 -13.16 -8.28
C LYS A 136 -3.11 -13.40 -7.76
N GLU A 137 -3.44 -12.92 -6.56
CA GLU A 137 -4.79 -13.07 -6.02
C GLU A 137 -5.83 -12.38 -6.90
N LEU A 138 -5.58 -11.13 -7.32
CA LEU A 138 -6.49 -10.40 -8.19
C LEU A 138 -6.80 -11.20 -9.46
N LYS A 139 -5.76 -11.70 -10.14
CA LYS A 139 -5.95 -12.45 -11.38
C LYS A 139 -6.62 -13.80 -11.16
N THR A 140 -6.27 -14.48 -10.08
CA THR A 140 -6.89 -15.76 -9.70
C THR A 140 -8.37 -15.58 -9.39
N VAL A 141 -8.74 -14.49 -8.69
CA VAL A 141 -10.14 -14.17 -8.38
C VAL A 141 -10.92 -13.80 -9.65
N GLU A 142 -10.32 -13.08 -10.59
CA GLU A 142 -11.00 -12.77 -11.85
C GLU A 142 -11.24 -14.00 -12.73
N TRP A 143 -10.29 -14.93 -12.78
CA TRP A 143 -10.38 -16.10 -13.65
C TRP A 143 -10.94 -17.35 -12.96
N GLN A 144 -11.07 -17.33 -11.64
CA GLN A 144 -11.53 -18.46 -10.82
C GLN A 144 -10.75 -19.76 -11.10
N LYS A 145 -9.47 -19.66 -11.47
CA LYS A 145 -8.58 -20.77 -11.78
C LYS A 145 -7.13 -20.44 -11.42
N PRO A 146 -6.25 -21.44 -11.21
CA PRO A 146 -4.84 -21.18 -10.98
C PRO A 146 -4.19 -20.41 -12.12
N VAL A 147 -3.30 -19.47 -11.77
CA VAL A 147 -2.58 -18.60 -12.71
C VAL A 147 -1.07 -18.73 -12.52
N THR A 148 -0.35 -18.59 -13.62
CA THR A 148 1.12 -18.54 -13.69
C THR A 148 1.60 -17.08 -13.65
N PHE A 149 2.90 -16.85 -13.45
CA PHE A 149 3.44 -15.49 -13.38
C PHE A 149 3.19 -14.66 -14.65
N SER A 150 3.28 -15.27 -15.83
CA SER A 150 2.99 -14.59 -17.10
C SER A 150 1.55 -14.08 -17.18
N ASP A 151 0.60 -14.77 -16.53
CA ASP A 151 -0.81 -14.40 -16.57
C ASP A 151 -1.12 -13.13 -15.77
N PHE A 152 -0.34 -12.84 -14.72
CA PHE A 152 -0.56 -11.68 -13.82
C PHE A 152 0.61 -10.67 -13.80
N ALA A 153 1.61 -10.83 -14.67
CA ALA A 153 2.76 -9.92 -14.73
C ALA A 153 2.32 -8.47 -14.98
N GLY A 154 1.31 -8.27 -15.84
CA GLY A 154 0.75 -6.95 -16.10
C GLY A 154 0.20 -6.30 -14.83
N GLU A 155 -0.59 -7.03 -14.05
CA GLU A 155 -1.13 -6.57 -12.76
C GLU A 155 -0.01 -6.24 -11.76
N PHE A 156 1.05 -7.04 -11.72
CA PHE A 156 2.22 -6.78 -10.89
C PHE A 156 2.87 -5.44 -11.23
N PHE A 157 3.17 -5.19 -12.51
CA PHE A 157 3.75 -3.94 -12.95
C PHE A 157 2.79 -2.76 -12.82
N LEU A 158 1.47 -2.98 -12.98
CA LEU A 158 0.49 -1.93 -12.74
C LEU A 158 0.47 -1.49 -11.28
N ILE A 159 0.41 -2.42 -10.33
CA ILE A 159 0.42 -2.08 -8.90
C ILE A 159 1.80 -1.49 -8.50
N TRP A 160 2.89 -1.96 -9.12
CA TRP A 160 4.23 -1.43 -8.86
C TRP A 160 4.43 -0.01 -9.41
N PHE A 161 4.07 0.23 -10.68
CA PHE A 161 4.18 1.53 -11.36
C PHE A 161 2.97 2.42 -11.04
N PHE A 162 2.87 2.77 -9.77
CA PHE A 162 2.01 3.82 -9.29
C PHE A 162 2.35 5.17 -9.99
N PRO A 163 1.38 6.00 -10.38
CA PRO A 163 -0.05 5.95 -10.06
C PRO A 163 -0.98 5.33 -11.12
N ILE A 164 -0.46 5.03 -12.31
CA ILE A 164 -1.26 4.57 -13.46
C ILE A 164 -2.02 3.28 -13.09
N GLY A 165 -1.39 2.42 -12.28
CA GLY A 165 -2.01 1.21 -11.75
C GLY A 165 -3.37 1.40 -11.08
N ILE A 166 -3.53 2.44 -10.23
CA ILE A 166 -4.80 2.66 -9.51
C ILE A 166 -5.95 2.78 -10.50
N TRP A 167 -5.76 3.52 -11.58
CA TRP A 167 -6.81 3.83 -12.54
C TRP A 167 -7.32 2.61 -13.28
N ILE A 168 -6.47 1.59 -13.44
CA ILE A 168 -6.82 0.35 -14.13
C ILE A 168 -7.28 -0.73 -13.13
N ILE A 169 -6.57 -0.86 -12.01
CA ILE A 169 -6.78 -1.93 -11.03
C ILE A 169 -7.99 -1.64 -10.12
N GLN A 170 -8.19 -0.40 -9.68
CA GLN A 170 -9.27 -0.06 -8.76
C GLN A 170 -10.68 -0.30 -9.35
N PRO A 171 -11.00 0.08 -10.60
CA PRO A 171 -12.31 -0.25 -11.19
C PRO A 171 -12.56 -1.76 -11.31
N ARG A 172 -11.52 -2.55 -11.57
CA ARG A 172 -11.61 -4.02 -11.63
C ARG A 172 -11.95 -4.59 -10.25
N ILE A 173 -11.29 -4.10 -9.21
CA ILE A 173 -11.61 -4.46 -7.82
C ILE A 173 -13.04 -4.07 -7.49
N ASN A 174 -13.48 -2.84 -7.80
CA ASN A 174 -14.84 -2.39 -7.48
C ASN A 174 -15.90 -3.34 -8.06
N LYS A 175 -15.76 -3.77 -9.32
CA LYS A 175 -16.66 -4.76 -9.95
C LYS A 175 -16.73 -6.06 -9.15
N LEU A 176 -15.58 -6.61 -8.76
CA LEU A 176 -15.53 -7.83 -7.96
C LEU A 176 -16.25 -7.72 -6.61
N PHE A 177 -16.39 -6.51 -6.04
CA PHE A 177 -17.03 -6.28 -4.74
C PHE A 177 -18.44 -5.68 -4.82
N GLU A 178 -18.84 -5.07 -5.95
CA GLU A 178 -20.21 -4.58 -6.22
C GLU A 178 -21.21 -5.72 -6.42
N ASP A 179 -20.81 -6.80 -7.09
CA ASP A 179 -21.71 -7.93 -7.41
C ASP A 179 -22.31 -8.60 -6.15
N LYS A 180 -21.61 -8.55 -5.01
CA LYS A 180 -22.13 -9.08 -3.72
C LYS A 180 -23.10 -8.14 -3.01
N THR A 181 -23.10 -6.84 -3.32
CA THR A 181 -24.04 -5.92 -2.70
C THR A 181 -25.44 -6.13 -3.28
N LYS A 182 -25.54 -6.34 -4.60
CA LYS A 182 -26.83 -6.62 -5.26
C LYS A 182 -27.44 -7.96 -4.83
N ASP A 183 -26.63 -9.01 -4.81
CA ASP A 183 -27.07 -10.38 -4.45
C ASP A 183 -27.57 -10.47 -2.99
N LYS A 184 -26.94 -9.72 -2.07
CA LYS A 184 -27.40 -9.61 -0.68
C LYS A 184 -28.65 -8.73 -0.52
N THR A 185 -28.89 -7.78 -1.40
CA THR A 185 -30.08 -6.90 -1.35
C THR A 185 -31.29 -7.60 -1.96
N GLU A 186 -31.11 -8.37 -3.03
CA GLU A 186 -32.18 -9.18 -3.65
C GLU A 186 -32.61 -10.33 -2.73
N CYS A 187 -31.66 -11.07 -2.14
CA CYS A 187 -31.99 -12.14 -1.18
C CYS A 187 -32.71 -11.63 0.09
N LYS A 188 -32.57 -10.34 0.43
CA LYS A 188 -33.28 -9.71 1.56
C LYS A 188 -34.65 -9.15 1.15
N SER A 189 -34.83 -8.83 -0.13
CA SER A 189 -36.11 -8.37 -0.69
C SER A 189 -37.07 -9.53 -1.00
N SER A 190 -36.56 -10.75 -1.15
CA SER A 190 -37.36 -11.97 -1.37
C SER A 190 -37.79 -12.69 -0.09
N THR A 191 -37.52 -12.11 1.09
CA THR A 191 -37.90 -12.66 2.41
C THR A 191 -38.86 -11.73 3.17
N ILE A 192 -39.46 -10.76 2.47
CA ILE A 192 -40.52 -9.88 2.98
C ILE A 192 -41.79 -10.17 2.20
#